data_AF-A0A961G7B0-F1
#
_entry.id   AF-A0A961G7B0-F1
#
_cell.length_a   1.000
_cell.length_b   1.000
_cell.length_c   1.000
_cell.angle_alpha   90.00
_cell.angle_beta   90.00
_cell.angle_gamma   90.00
#
_symmetry.space_group_name_H-M   'P 1'
#
loop_
_entity.id
_entity.type
_entity.pdbx_description
1 polymer ?
#
loop_
_entity_poly.entity_id
_entity_poly.type
_entity_poly.pdbx_seq_one_letter_code
_entity_poly.pdbx_strand_id
1 'polypeptide(L)'
;MAAPTARTRSAPAPLQPSQIATLALGLLFLAVGIVGFIITGFDNFADHTGDTLLGFEINGMHNTVHLVLGLLGVVLWRRVDTSLAFGLISGIGYTAALIYGLFALNESWDVLSLNTADNWLHLGLGLAGFAVAALALRDRMALAAPEGRRAGSGMQDTLDIDELERQARAERQRNVDVLQRDPVEERYRGPGASR
;
A
#
# COMPACT_ATOMS: atom_id res chain seq x y z
N MET A 1 15.09 -49.27 -9.78
CA MET A 1 14.30 -48.66 -8.69
C MET A 1 14.74 -47.21 -8.55
N ALA A 2 13.95 -46.25 -9.01
CA ALA A 2 14.27 -44.81 -8.90
C ALA A 2 13.66 -44.27 -7.60
N ALA A 3 14.47 -43.56 -6.80
CA ALA A 3 14.02 -42.96 -5.54
C ALA A 3 13.02 -41.82 -5.79
N PRO A 4 11.94 -41.71 -4.98
CA PRO A 4 10.98 -40.62 -5.13
C PRO A 4 11.62 -39.29 -4.74
N THR A 5 11.62 -38.33 -5.66
CA THR A 5 12.06 -36.95 -5.41
C THR A 5 11.14 -36.29 -4.39
N ALA A 6 11.69 -35.98 -3.22
CA ALA A 6 10.98 -35.25 -2.18
C ALA A 6 10.65 -33.84 -2.68
N ARG A 7 9.38 -33.60 -3.01
CA ARG A 7 8.84 -32.25 -3.24
C ARG A 7 8.94 -31.48 -1.92
N THR A 8 9.95 -30.63 -1.79
CA THR A 8 10.00 -29.58 -0.78
C THR A 8 8.74 -28.73 -0.94
N ARG A 9 7.80 -28.84 0.01
CA ARG A 9 6.65 -27.92 0.06
C ARG A 9 7.22 -26.53 0.32
N SER A 10 7.14 -25.66 -0.68
CA SER A 10 7.40 -24.23 -0.49
C SER A 10 6.49 -23.71 0.62
N ALA A 11 7.06 -23.00 1.59
CA ALA A 11 6.29 -22.34 2.62
C ALA A 11 5.27 -21.36 1.98
N PRO A 12 4.07 -21.18 2.55
CA PRO A 12 3.12 -20.21 2.04
C PRO A 12 3.77 -18.82 1.99
N ALA A 13 3.57 -18.10 0.88
CA ALA A 13 4.03 -16.71 0.79
C ALA A 13 3.39 -15.87 1.90
N PRO A 14 4.13 -14.95 2.54
CA PRO A 14 3.60 -14.11 3.60
C PRO A 14 2.51 -13.17 3.05
N LEU A 15 1.49 -12.92 3.88
CA LEU A 15 0.43 -11.97 3.55
C LEU A 15 1.00 -10.56 3.41
N GLN A 16 0.54 -9.85 2.39
CA GLN A 16 0.94 -8.47 2.16
C GLN A 16 0.09 -7.49 2.98
N PRO A 17 0.62 -6.31 3.35
CA PRO A 17 -0.12 -5.31 4.12
C PRO A 17 -1.48 -4.94 3.53
N SER A 18 -1.59 -4.79 2.21
CA SER A 18 -2.87 -4.50 1.53
C SER A 18 -3.93 -5.57 1.76
N GLN A 19 -3.54 -6.84 1.82
CA GLN A 19 -4.42 -7.98 2.05
C GLN A 19 -4.97 -7.97 3.48
N ILE A 20 -4.09 -7.72 4.45
CA ILE A 20 -4.47 -7.64 5.86
C ILE A 20 -5.43 -6.47 6.07
N ALA A 21 -5.11 -5.29 5.52
CA ALA A 21 -5.96 -4.10 5.63
C ALA A 21 -7.34 -4.31 4.97
N THR A 22 -7.37 -4.94 3.78
CA THR A 22 -8.62 -5.29 3.08
C THR A 22 -9.49 -6.22 3.92
N LEU A 23 -8.89 -7.27 4.50
CA LEU A 23 -9.62 -8.21 5.34
C LEU A 23 -10.14 -7.54 6.61
N ALA A 24 -9.30 -6.74 7.28
CA ALA A 24 -9.67 -6.05 8.51
C ALA A 24 -10.85 -5.10 8.30
N LEU A 25 -10.80 -4.25 7.25
CA LEU A 25 -11.90 -3.36 6.91
C LEU A 25 -13.16 -4.14 6.48
N GLY A 26 -13.00 -5.22 5.71
CA GLY A 26 -14.11 -6.08 5.34
C GLY A 26 -14.84 -6.65 6.55
N LEU A 27 -14.10 -7.20 7.51
CA LEU A 27 -14.67 -7.72 8.75
C LEU A 27 -15.30 -6.62 9.61
N LEU A 28 -14.69 -5.43 9.67
CA LEU A 28 -15.24 -4.29 10.40
C LEU A 28 -16.60 -3.87 9.83
N PHE A 29 -16.71 -3.70 8.51
CA PHE A 29 -17.97 -3.34 7.88
C PHE A 29 -19.05 -4.42 8.02
N LEU A 30 -18.68 -5.71 7.94
CA LEU A 30 -19.62 -6.79 8.25
C LEU A 30 -20.12 -6.68 9.68
N ALA A 31 -19.23 -6.49 10.65
CA ALA A 31 -19.61 -6.36 12.05
C ALA A 31 -20.55 -5.16 12.27
N VAL A 32 -20.21 -4.00 11.71
CA VAL A 32 -21.04 -2.79 11.78
C VAL A 32 -22.41 -3.01 11.15
N GLY A 33 -22.49 -3.57 9.93
CA GLY A 33 -23.77 -3.82 9.26
C GLY A 33 -24.63 -4.85 10.01
N ILE A 34 -24.03 -5.92 10.56
CA ILE A 34 -24.77 -6.92 11.36
C ILE A 34 -25.30 -6.29 12.64
N VAL A 35 -24.47 -5.57 13.40
CA VAL A 35 -24.87 -4.90 14.64
C VAL A 35 -25.93 -3.83 14.34
N GLY A 36 -25.78 -3.09 13.24
CA GLY A 36 -26.76 -2.11 12.80
C GLY A 36 -28.13 -2.73 12.52
N PHE A 37 -28.19 -3.88 11.84
CA PHE A 37 -29.45 -4.62 11.63
C PHE A 37 -30.04 -5.17 12.93
N ILE A 38 -29.21 -5.52 13.91
CA ILE A 38 -29.69 -5.92 15.25
C ILE A 38 -30.38 -4.74 15.95
N ILE A 39 -29.91 -3.51 15.74
CA ILE A 39 -30.47 -2.29 16.35
C ILE A 39 -31.72 -1.82 15.60
N THR A 40 -31.63 -1.68 14.29
CA THR A 40 -32.66 -1.07 13.43
C THR A 40 -33.79 -2.04 13.06
N GLY A 41 -33.51 -3.35 13.03
CA GLY A 41 -34.41 -4.32 12.42
C GLY A 41 -34.51 -4.15 10.90
N PHE A 42 -35.64 -4.52 10.30
CA PHE A 42 -35.86 -4.49 8.85
C PHE A 42 -37.03 -3.59 8.41
N ASP A 43 -37.71 -2.96 9.36
CA ASP A 43 -38.78 -2.00 9.08
C ASP A 43 -38.20 -0.61 8.75
N ASN A 44 -38.97 0.27 8.10
CA ASN A 44 -38.56 1.65 7.78
C ASN A 44 -37.17 1.74 7.11
N PHE A 45 -36.91 0.79 6.21
CA PHE A 45 -35.58 0.42 5.75
C PHE A 45 -34.71 1.57 5.23
N ALA A 46 -35.33 2.57 4.59
CA ALA A 46 -34.65 3.72 4.00
C ALA A 46 -35.09 5.05 4.62
N ASP A 47 -35.82 5.03 5.74
CA ASP A 47 -36.30 6.24 6.41
C ASP A 47 -35.34 6.66 7.53
N HIS A 48 -35.49 7.90 8.01
CA HIS A 48 -34.87 8.35 9.25
C HIS A 48 -35.63 7.79 10.45
N THR A 49 -35.01 6.87 11.19
CA THR A 49 -35.62 6.28 12.40
C THR A 49 -35.14 6.94 13.68
N GLY A 50 -34.04 7.70 13.63
CA GLY A 50 -33.35 8.23 14.81
C GLY A 50 -32.49 7.19 15.54
N ASP A 51 -32.37 5.97 14.99
CA ASP A 51 -31.48 4.96 15.53
C ASP A 51 -30.02 5.32 15.27
N THR A 52 -29.17 5.03 16.26
CA THR A 52 -27.74 5.34 16.17
C THR A 52 -26.88 4.18 16.64
N LEU A 53 -25.69 4.07 16.05
CA LEU A 53 -24.62 3.20 16.48
C LEU A 53 -23.37 4.04 16.74
N LEU A 54 -22.95 4.14 18.00
CA LEU A 54 -21.79 4.95 18.41
C LEU A 54 -21.89 6.45 18.01
N GLY A 55 -23.11 6.97 17.83
CA GLY A 55 -23.37 8.35 17.40
C GLY A 55 -23.50 8.55 15.87
N PHE A 56 -23.33 7.49 15.09
CA PHE A 56 -23.61 7.45 13.65
C PHE A 56 -25.07 7.08 13.42
N GLU A 57 -25.78 7.81 12.58
CA GLU A 57 -27.15 7.45 12.24
C GLU A 57 -27.17 6.26 11.29
N ILE A 58 -28.09 5.34 11.54
CA ILE A 58 -28.18 4.09 10.80
C ILE A 58 -29.63 3.77 10.47
N ASN A 59 -29.83 3.18 9.30
CA ASN A 59 -31.07 2.53 8.90
C ASN A 59 -30.76 1.24 8.11
N GLY A 60 -31.79 0.51 7.70
CA GLY A 60 -31.61 -0.75 6.97
C GLY A 60 -30.79 -0.61 5.68
N MET A 61 -30.95 0.50 4.95
CA MET A 61 -30.22 0.78 3.71
C MET A 61 -28.75 1.06 3.98
N HIS A 62 -28.43 1.88 4.98
CA HIS A 62 -27.06 2.17 5.40
C HIS A 62 -26.35 0.89 5.88
N ASN A 63 -27.03 0.07 6.69
CA ASN A 63 -26.52 -1.22 7.15
C ASN A 63 -26.26 -2.18 5.99
N THR A 64 -27.11 -2.15 4.96
CA THR A 64 -26.91 -2.95 3.74
C THR A 64 -25.67 -2.52 2.97
N VAL A 65 -25.41 -1.22 2.84
CA VAL A 65 -24.17 -0.71 2.23
C VAL A 65 -22.94 -1.23 2.97
N HIS A 66 -22.96 -1.20 4.32
CA HIS A 66 -21.89 -1.78 5.12
C HIS A 66 -21.72 -3.29 4.91
N LEU A 67 -22.80 -4.06 4.87
CA LEU A 67 -22.72 -5.51 4.61
C LEU A 67 -22.13 -5.82 3.23
N VAL A 68 -22.55 -5.09 2.19
CA VAL A 68 -22.04 -5.28 0.83
C VAL A 68 -20.54 -4.96 0.76
N LEU A 69 -20.11 -3.82 1.31
CA LEU A 69 -18.69 -3.47 1.36
C LEU A 69 -17.90 -4.45 2.22
N GLY A 70 -18.45 -4.89 3.34
CA GLY A 70 -17.83 -5.88 4.20
C GLY A 70 -17.60 -7.22 3.49
N LEU A 71 -18.62 -7.72 2.79
CA LEU A 71 -18.52 -8.93 1.99
C LEU A 71 -17.50 -8.79 0.86
N LEU A 72 -17.48 -7.64 0.16
CA LEU A 72 -16.47 -7.36 -0.85
C LEU A 72 -15.05 -7.42 -0.26
N GLY A 73 -14.80 -6.86 0.92
CA GLY A 73 -13.50 -6.97 1.59
C GLY A 73 -13.11 -8.42 1.86
N VAL A 74 -14.03 -9.24 2.38
CA VAL A 74 -13.79 -10.67 2.67
C VAL A 74 -13.61 -11.52 1.40
N VAL A 75 -14.21 -11.13 0.28
CA VAL A 75 -14.01 -11.81 -1.00
C VAL A 75 -12.68 -11.40 -1.65
N LEU A 76 -12.31 -10.13 -1.54
CA LEU A 76 -11.22 -9.54 -2.31
C LEU A 76 -9.86 -9.50 -1.60
N TRP A 77 -9.76 -9.82 -0.31
CA TRP A 77 -8.48 -9.72 0.42
C TRP A 77 -7.38 -10.70 -0.01
N ARG A 78 -7.74 -11.82 -0.66
CA ARG A 78 -6.80 -12.94 -0.89
C ARG A 78 -5.69 -12.64 -1.89
N ARG A 79 -5.80 -11.57 -2.69
CA ARG A 79 -4.77 -11.18 -3.67
C ARG A 79 -4.55 -9.67 -3.61
N VAL A 80 -3.30 -9.25 -3.80
CA VAL A 80 -2.95 -7.82 -3.88
C VAL A 80 -3.76 -7.10 -4.95
N ASP A 81 -4.01 -7.74 -6.10
CA ASP A 81 -4.78 -7.12 -7.18
C ASP A 81 -6.23 -6.83 -6.82
N THR A 82 -6.86 -7.76 -6.09
CA THR A 82 -8.24 -7.60 -5.66
C THR A 82 -8.34 -6.67 -4.45
N SER A 83 -7.29 -6.60 -3.61
CA SER A 83 -7.15 -5.56 -2.58
C SER A 83 -7.06 -4.15 -3.16
N LEU A 84 -6.39 -3.95 -4.31
CA LEU A 84 -6.43 -2.67 -5.02
C LEU A 84 -7.87 -2.31 -5.44
N ALA A 85 -8.59 -3.27 -6.02
CA ALA A 85 -9.96 -3.06 -6.44
C ALA A 85 -10.86 -2.69 -5.25
N PHE A 86 -10.73 -3.39 -4.12
CA PHE A 86 -11.44 -3.04 -2.89
C PHE A 86 -11.09 -1.64 -2.39
N GLY A 87 -9.80 -1.28 -2.35
CA GLY A 87 -9.36 0.06 -1.95
C GLY A 87 -9.95 1.17 -2.81
N LEU A 88 -9.99 0.98 -4.14
CA LEU A 88 -10.62 1.94 -5.04
C LEU A 88 -12.15 2.00 -4.90
N ILE A 89 -12.82 0.85 -4.81
CA ILE A 89 -14.28 0.76 -4.63
C ILE A 89 -14.68 1.48 -3.34
N SER A 90 -14.02 1.15 -2.23
CA SER A 90 -14.28 1.75 -0.93
C SER A 90 -13.91 3.23 -0.89
N GLY A 91 -12.75 3.62 -1.41
CA GLY A 91 -12.30 5.02 -1.46
C GLY A 91 -13.26 5.92 -2.25
N ILE A 92 -13.62 5.51 -3.47
CA ILE A 92 -14.57 6.22 -4.32
C ILE A 92 -15.97 6.17 -3.70
N GLY A 93 -16.41 5.01 -3.21
CA GLY A 93 -17.73 4.83 -2.61
C GLY A 93 -17.96 5.72 -1.41
N TYR A 94 -17.01 5.78 -0.46
CA TYR A 94 -17.13 6.64 0.72
C TYR A 94 -16.92 8.13 0.40
N THR A 95 -16.11 8.46 -0.61
CA THR A 95 -16.05 9.86 -1.09
C THR A 95 -17.39 10.26 -1.72
N ALA A 96 -18.05 9.38 -2.46
CA ALA A 96 -19.38 9.62 -3.00
C ALA A 96 -20.43 9.71 -1.89
N ALA A 97 -20.35 8.86 -0.85
CA ALA A 97 -21.24 8.94 0.31
C ALA A 97 -21.07 10.25 1.10
N LEU A 98 -19.82 10.73 1.25
CA LEU A 98 -19.55 12.05 1.81
C LEU A 98 -20.21 13.14 0.96
N ILE A 99 -20.00 13.15 -0.36
CA ILE A 99 -20.59 14.16 -1.25
C ILE A 99 -22.12 14.10 -1.16
N TYR A 100 -22.70 12.91 -1.19
CA TYR A 100 -24.14 12.70 -1.01
C TYR A 100 -24.63 13.30 0.31
N GLY A 101 -23.99 12.95 1.43
CA GLY A 101 -24.36 13.45 2.76
C GLY A 101 -24.12 14.94 2.96
N LEU A 102 -23.31 15.63 2.14
CA LEU A 102 -23.23 17.09 2.16
C LEU A 102 -24.50 17.78 1.63
N PHE A 103 -25.25 17.10 0.76
CA PHE A 103 -26.49 17.63 0.16
C PHE A 103 -27.75 16.99 0.73
N ALA A 104 -27.66 15.75 1.21
CA ALA A 104 -28.80 14.96 1.67
C ALA A 104 -29.15 15.23 3.15
N LEU A 105 -28.26 15.84 3.93
CA LEU A 105 -28.45 15.97 5.37
C LEU A 105 -29.75 16.72 5.73
N ASN A 106 -30.60 16.09 6.55
CA ASN A 106 -31.97 16.54 6.90
C ASN A 106 -32.97 16.60 5.75
N GLU A 107 -32.65 16.03 4.58
CA GLU A 107 -33.57 16.00 3.45
C GLU A 107 -34.41 14.71 3.45
N SER A 108 -35.66 14.82 3.01
CA SER A 108 -36.59 13.67 2.92
C SER A 108 -36.13 12.56 1.94
N TRP A 109 -35.18 12.86 1.06
CA TRP A 109 -34.62 11.90 0.10
C TRP A 109 -33.29 11.28 0.57
N ASP A 110 -32.88 11.54 1.81
CA ASP A 110 -31.73 10.90 2.43
C ASP A 110 -32.04 9.46 2.85
N VAL A 111 -31.92 8.55 1.90
CA VAL A 111 -32.23 7.13 2.08
C VAL A 111 -31.24 6.41 2.99
N LEU A 112 -30.11 7.03 3.32
CA LEU A 112 -29.06 6.46 4.17
C LEU A 112 -29.15 6.95 5.61
N SER A 113 -30.03 7.91 5.92
CA SER A 113 -30.12 8.55 7.24
C SER A 113 -28.75 9.03 7.71
N LEU A 114 -28.10 9.91 6.95
CA LEU A 114 -26.77 10.42 7.26
C LEU A 114 -26.82 11.64 8.16
N ASN A 115 -25.98 11.63 9.19
CA ASN A 115 -25.76 12.80 10.04
C ASN A 115 -24.37 13.43 9.82
N THR A 116 -24.07 14.48 10.61
CA THR A 116 -22.78 15.18 10.51
C THR A 116 -21.60 14.28 10.88
N ALA A 117 -21.77 13.40 11.87
CA ALA A 117 -20.73 12.46 12.27
C ALA A 117 -20.46 11.43 11.15
N ASP A 118 -21.50 10.96 10.45
CA ASP A 118 -21.37 10.07 9.29
C ASP A 118 -20.53 10.70 8.19
N ASN A 119 -20.73 11.99 7.88
CA ASN A 119 -19.91 12.67 6.87
C ASN A 119 -18.42 12.69 7.26
N TRP A 120 -18.09 12.98 8.52
CA TRP A 120 -16.70 12.92 8.98
C TRP A 120 -16.13 11.51 8.89
N LEU A 121 -16.92 10.50 9.25
CA LEU A 121 -16.53 9.11 9.12
C LEU A 121 -16.30 8.72 7.65
N HIS A 122 -17.19 9.13 6.75
CA HIS A 122 -17.07 8.90 5.30
C HIS A 122 -15.82 9.53 4.71
N LEU A 123 -15.44 10.73 5.15
CA LEU A 123 -14.16 11.32 4.77
C LEU A 123 -12.99 10.42 5.20
N GLY A 124 -12.98 10.00 6.46
CA GLY A 124 -11.94 9.11 6.99
C GLY A 124 -11.88 7.76 6.25
N LEU A 125 -13.03 7.15 5.97
CA LEU A 125 -13.14 5.88 5.27
C LEU A 125 -12.75 5.99 3.79
N GLY A 126 -13.07 7.11 3.13
CA GLY A 126 -12.62 7.41 1.77
C GLY A 126 -11.09 7.44 1.69
N LEU A 127 -10.46 8.16 2.62
CA LEU A 127 -9.00 8.20 2.74
C LEU A 127 -8.39 6.83 3.06
N ALA A 128 -9.01 6.06 3.95
CA ALA A 128 -8.57 4.70 4.28
C ALA A 128 -8.64 3.76 3.05
N GLY A 129 -9.71 3.83 2.26
CA GLY A 129 -9.85 3.08 1.02
C GLY A 129 -8.73 3.39 0.03
N PHE A 130 -8.45 4.68 -0.20
CA PHE A 130 -7.33 5.09 -1.06
C PHE A 130 -5.97 4.70 -0.48
N ALA A 131 -5.80 4.69 0.85
CA ALA A 131 -4.59 4.18 1.48
C ALA A 131 -4.40 2.67 1.21
N VAL A 132 -5.47 1.87 1.28
CA VAL A 132 -5.43 0.45 0.89
C VAL A 132 -5.04 0.29 -0.59
N ALA A 133 -5.60 1.11 -1.47
CA ALA A 133 -5.23 1.11 -2.89
C ALA A 133 -3.74 1.43 -3.08
N ALA A 134 -3.22 2.45 -2.39
CA ALA A 134 -1.80 2.80 -2.44
C ALA A 134 -0.90 1.67 -1.90
N LEU A 135 -1.28 1.02 -0.79
CA LEU A 135 -0.58 -0.15 -0.26
C LEU A 135 -0.56 -1.29 -1.29
N ALA A 136 -1.68 -1.55 -1.96
CA ALA A 136 -1.73 -2.61 -2.97
C ALA A 136 -0.80 -2.32 -4.16
N LEU A 137 -0.72 -1.07 -4.61
CA LEU A 137 0.24 -0.67 -5.64
C LEU A 137 1.69 -0.85 -5.18
N ARG A 138 2.00 -0.49 -3.94
CA ARG A 138 3.33 -0.74 -3.33
C ARG A 138 3.66 -2.24 -3.30
N ASP A 139 2.72 -3.06 -2.83
CA ASP A 139 2.92 -4.50 -2.70
C ASP A 139 3.15 -5.15 -4.08
N ARG A 140 2.44 -4.71 -5.13
CA ARG A 140 2.70 -5.13 -6.53
C ARG A 140 4.13 -4.84 -6.97
N MET A 141 4.62 -3.63 -6.70
CA MET A 141 5.98 -3.23 -7.07
C MET A 141 7.03 -4.05 -6.31
N ALA A 142 6.80 -4.31 -5.01
CA ALA A 142 7.69 -5.15 -4.21
C ALA A 142 7.75 -6.59 -4.74
N LEU A 143 6.62 -7.14 -5.20
CA LEU A 143 6.52 -8.48 -5.78
C LEU A 143 7.15 -8.58 -7.18
N ALA A 144 7.16 -7.50 -7.96
CA ALA A 144 7.76 -7.44 -9.29
C ALA A 144 9.28 -7.16 -9.30
N ALA A 145 9.85 -6.70 -8.17
CA ALA A 145 11.27 -6.39 -8.09
C ALA A 145 12.16 -7.64 -8.28
N PRO A 146 13.21 -7.58 -9.13
CA PRO A 146 14.17 -8.69 -9.29
C PRO A 146 14.84 -9.05 -7.96
N GLU A 147 15.13 -10.34 -7.75
CA GLU A 147 15.70 -10.88 -6.49
C GLU A 147 16.95 -10.12 -6.01
N GLY A 148 17.78 -9.62 -6.92
CA GLY A 148 18.98 -8.83 -6.59
C GLY A 148 18.71 -7.49 -5.89
N ARG A 149 17.51 -6.91 -6.02
CA ARG A 149 17.14 -5.65 -5.36
C ARG A 149 16.53 -5.87 -3.96
N ARG A 150 15.99 -7.06 -3.69
CA ARG A 150 15.48 -7.45 -2.36
C ARG A 150 16.62 -7.76 -1.38
N ALA A 151 17.72 -8.33 -1.86
CA ALA A 151 18.93 -8.57 -1.05
C ALA A 151 19.73 -7.28 -0.78
N GLY A 152 19.67 -6.29 -1.68
CA GLY A 152 20.38 -5.01 -1.52
C GLY A 152 19.77 -4.06 -0.49
N SER A 153 18.47 -4.17 -0.20
CA SER A 153 17.78 -3.24 0.72
C SER A 153 18.12 -3.46 2.20
N GLY A 154 18.74 -4.58 2.57
CA GLY A 154 19.14 -4.88 3.96
C GLY A 154 20.56 -4.45 4.32
N MET A 155 21.37 -3.97 3.36
CA MET A 155 22.79 -3.62 3.57
C MET A 155 23.22 -2.32 2.86
N GLN A 156 22.33 -1.60 2.18
CA GLN A 156 22.70 -0.41 1.39
C GLN A 156 22.44 0.94 2.07
N ASP A 157 21.96 0.96 3.31
CA ASP A 157 21.76 2.22 4.05
C ASP A 157 23.01 2.69 4.82
N THR A 158 24.07 1.88 4.83
CA THR A 158 25.43 2.39 4.97
C THR A 158 25.95 2.65 3.57
N LEU A 159 25.76 3.87 3.08
CA LEU A 159 26.75 4.47 2.18
C LEU A 159 28.10 4.21 2.86
N ASP A 160 28.88 3.29 2.32
CA ASP A 160 30.24 3.03 2.77
C ASP A 160 31.06 4.27 2.37
N ILE A 161 30.95 5.30 3.20
CA ILE A 161 31.70 6.55 3.09
C ILE A 161 33.19 6.22 3.03
N ASP A 162 33.64 5.15 3.71
CA ASP A 162 35.04 4.72 3.68
C ASP A 162 35.44 4.18 2.30
N GLU A 163 34.57 3.44 1.62
CA GLU A 163 34.78 2.95 0.24
C GLU A 163 34.79 4.10 -0.77
N LEU A 164 33.83 5.03 -0.67
CA LEU A 164 33.79 6.24 -1.50
C LEU A 164 35.01 7.13 -1.27
N GLU A 165 35.43 7.31 -0.02
CA GLU A 165 36.63 8.06 0.31
C GLU A 165 37.91 7.35 -0.15
N ARG A 166 37.98 6.02 -0.05
CA ARG A 166 39.11 5.23 -0.60
C ARG A 166 39.22 5.40 -2.11
N GLN A 167 38.10 5.37 -2.83
CA GLN A 167 38.07 5.58 -4.27
C GLN A 167 38.46 7.01 -4.64
N ALA A 168 37.92 8.01 -3.94
CA ALA A 168 38.28 9.42 -4.16
C ALA A 168 39.77 9.71 -3.84
N ARG A 169 40.34 9.07 -2.80
CA ARG A 169 41.77 9.16 -2.47
C ARG A 169 42.63 8.51 -3.55
N ALA A 170 42.24 7.34 -4.05
CA ALA A 170 42.94 6.64 -5.13
C ALA A 170 42.93 7.44 -6.44
N GLU A 171 41.80 8.08 -6.78
CA GLU A 171 41.71 8.97 -7.95
C GLU A 171 42.58 10.22 -7.82
N ARG A 172 42.59 10.87 -6.65
CA ARG A 172 43.47 12.02 -6.40
C ARG A 172 44.94 11.63 -6.55
N GLN A 173 45.36 10.48 -6.03
CA GLN A 173 46.74 10.00 -6.16
C GLN A 173 47.11 9.68 -7.60
N ARG A 174 46.21 9.06 -8.39
CA ARG A 174 46.44 8.85 -9.82
C ARG A 174 46.62 10.16 -10.58
N ASN A 175 45.77 11.16 -10.31
CA ASN A 175 45.89 12.46 -10.96
C ASN A 175 47.18 13.18 -10.57
N VAL A 176 47.65 13.04 -9.33
CA VAL A 176 48.94 13.58 -8.90
C VAL A 176 50.12 12.87 -9.59
N ASP A 177 50.10 11.55 -9.71
CA ASP A 177 51.15 10.79 -10.42
C ASP A 177 51.22 11.19 -11.90
N VAL A 178 50.07 11.40 -12.55
CA VAL A 178 49.99 11.88 -13.94
C VAL A 178 50.54 13.30 -14.08
N LEU A 179 50.33 14.17 -13.10
CA LEU A 179 50.83 15.55 -13.11
C LEU A 179 52.32 15.65 -12.71
N GLN A 180 52.84 14.69 -11.95
CA GLN A 180 54.25 14.62 -11.53
C GLN A 180 55.13 13.81 -12.49
N ARG A 181 54.54 13.07 -13.43
CA ARG A 181 55.27 12.51 -14.57
C ARG A 181 55.65 13.64 -15.52
N ASP A 182 56.82 14.23 -15.25
CA ASP A 182 57.46 15.18 -16.15
C ASP A 182 57.63 14.54 -17.55
N PRO A 183 57.11 15.14 -18.63
CA PRO A 183 57.27 14.63 -20.00
C PRO A 183 58.72 14.73 -20.54
N VAL A 184 59.69 15.09 -19.71
CA VAL A 184 60.98 15.65 -20.17
C VAL A 184 62.11 14.61 -20.24
N GLU A 185 62.04 13.50 -19.50
CA GLU A 185 63.13 12.51 -19.43
C GLU A 185 63.19 11.57 -20.65
N GLU A 186 62.10 11.38 -21.39
CA GLU A 186 62.05 10.38 -22.47
C GLU A 186 62.59 10.89 -23.82
N ARG A 187 62.89 12.20 -23.94
CA ARG A 187 63.34 12.82 -25.20
C ARG A 187 64.87 12.86 -25.39
N TYR A 188 65.68 12.53 -24.38
CA TYR A 188 67.16 12.65 -24.46
C TYR A 188 67.96 11.35 -24.35
N ARG A 189 67.32 10.18 -24.38
CA ARG A 189 68.05 8.89 -24.45
C ARG A 189 68.25 8.45 -25.90
N GLY A 190 69.17 9.14 -26.59
CA GLY A 190 69.62 8.73 -27.93
C GLY A 190 70.42 7.43 -27.88
N PRO A 191 70.22 6.48 -28.82
CA PRO A 191 71.02 5.26 -28.91
C PRO A 191 72.36 5.56 -29.58
N GLY A 192 73.47 5.47 -28.82
CA GLY A 192 74.78 5.77 -29.37
C GLY A 192 75.97 5.43 -28.47
N ALA A 193 76.06 4.21 -27.98
CA ALA A 193 77.31 3.66 -27.43
C ALA A 193 77.50 2.22 -27.91
N SER A 194 78.04 2.07 -29.12
CA SER A 194 78.74 0.84 -29.52
C SER A 194 79.67 1.14 -30.70
N ARG A 195 80.94 1.45 -30.38
CA ARG A 195 82.18 0.94 -31.00
C ARG A 195 83.37 1.79 -30.54
#